data_AF-A0A182QA11-F1
#
_entry.id   AF-A0A182QA11-F1
#
_cell.length_a   1.000
_cell.length_b   1.000
_cell.length_c   1.000
_cell.angle_alpha   90.00
_cell.angle_beta   90.00
_cell.angle_gamma   90.00
#
_symmetry.space_group_name_H-M   'P 1'
#
loop_
_entity.id
_entity.type
_entity.pdbx_description
1 polymer ?
#
loop_
_entity_poly.entity_id
_entity_poly.type
_entity_poly.pdbx_seq_one_letter_code
_entity_poly.pdbx_strand_id
1 'polypeptide(L)'
;MLNRHPCYKKSAIFIILMGGASFERKEIATEYLELYSILNYILVPVASMNRSTRVFTLYTWNQYTKEELYFRSTDRPVQRFFPDKLRNLNGYRFMVFANPFYPYIVYDHDEKAHGVLVYLVTTFILQPRNGTAYYSFNDKERLAMDADFVTPEERSSYANILYFHEMTGICLICPVRTVRDFLGHLLKPFSLGIWFILGGLFVFCRMLQILFPNLYRYDLIGLTFFGGGGIEYEQPFAFRIVTLTLAVLVFFLSEAYNTKIISLMSLAKFYEQPRTLKEIADSDYRILATRMGAKLFPDLSNNFLSQRETVREERRLGESVLSHYCTIMLLENAWVTMKMRTLDDDTPLYIVDELLIYDKSTMQLARHSPFFELFERLFIVLRESGIWNYLINRLNELAGRNPKELSNFQECWDEGIV
;
A
#
# COMPACT_ATOMS: atom_id res chain seq x y z
N MET A 1 4.74 30.83 24.51
CA MET A 1 5.38 30.23 25.70
C MET A 1 4.66 28.99 26.23
N LEU A 2 3.32 28.91 26.20
CA LEU A 2 2.56 27.72 26.66
C LEU A 2 3.00 26.38 26.00
N ASN A 3 3.32 26.40 24.71
CA ASN A 3 3.62 25.18 23.92
C ASN A 3 4.92 24.46 24.29
N ARG A 4 5.76 25.07 25.15
CA ARG A 4 6.97 24.45 25.71
C ARG A 4 6.84 24.20 27.21
N HIS A 5 5.67 24.49 27.79
CA HIS A 5 5.46 24.37 29.22
C HIS A 5 5.17 22.90 29.56
N PRO A 6 5.91 22.28 30.49
CA PRO A 6 5.80 20.85 30.80
C PRO A 6 4.42 20.43 31.33
N CYS A 7 3.63 21.38 31.84
CA CYS A 7 2.29 21.14 32.35
C CYS A 7 1.17 21.28 31.29
N TYR A 8 1.48 21.75 30.07
CA TYR A 8 0.48 21.83 29.01
C TYR A 8 0.34 20.45 28.35
N LYS A 9 -0.59 19.66 28.89
CA LYS A 9 -1.20 18.51 28.19
C LYS A 9 -2.66 18.88 27.90
N LYS A 10 -3.25 18.41 26.81
CA LYS A 10 -4.65 18.79 26.46
C LYS A 10 -5.68 18.19 27.43
N SER A 11 -5.34 17.06 28.03
CA SER A 11 -5.99 16.45 29.19
C SER A 11 -5.75 17.19 30.52
N ALA A 12 -4.90 18.23 30.55
CA ALA A 12 -4.66 18.98 31.77
C ALA A 12 -5.91 19.76 32.19
N ILE A 13 -6.10 19.83 33.49
CA ILE A 13 -7.20 20.54 34.12
C ILE A 13 -6.71 21.93 34.51
N PHE A 14 -7.37 22.96 34.01
CA PHE A 14 -7.03 24.36 34.27
C PHE A 14 -8.00 24.97 35.28
N ILE A 15 -7.44 25.50 36.37
CA ILE A 15 -8.20 26.27 37.36
C ILE A 15 -7.68 27.70 37.29
N ILE A 16 -8.52 28.60 36.80
CA ILE A 16 -8.13 29.98 36.53
C ILE A 16 -8.79 30.88 37.57
N LEU A 17 -7.95 31.46 38.41
CA LEU A 17 -8.37 32.39 39.46
C LEU A 17 -8.47 33.79 38.85
N MET A 18 -9.68 34.36 38.85
CA MET A 18 -9.95 35.70 38.30
C MET A 18 -10.39 36.67 39.39
N GLY A 19 -9.80 37.87 39.45
CA GLY A 19 -10.28 38.92 40.35
C GLY A 19 -11.75 39.29 40.08
N GLY A 20 -12.48 39.82 41.07
CA GLY A 20 -13.93 40.08 40.95
C GLY A 20 -14.33 40.88 39.70
N ALA A 21 -13.67 42.02 39.44
CA ALA A 21 -13.91 42.83 38.24
C ALA A 21 -13.41 42.17 36.93
N SER A 22 -12.49 41.21 37.01
CA SER A 22 -12.03 40.43 35.85
C SER A 22 -12.99 39.29 35.52
N PHE A 23 -13.66 38.72 36.52
CA PHE A 23 -14.66 37.66 36.34
C PHE A 23 -15.92 38.17 35.62
N GLU A 24 -16.24 39.45 35.77
CA GLU A 24 -17.27 40.13 34.97
C GLU A 24 -16.91 40.23 33.47
N ARG A 25 -15.64 39.98 33.11
CA ARG A 25 -15.14 39.91 31.71
C ARG A 25 -14.63 38.52 31.37
N LYS A 26 -15.28 37.49 31.90
CA LYS A 26 -14.93 36.08 31.69
C LYS A 26 -14.93 35.68 30.21
N GLU A 27 -15.68 36.38 29.36
CA GLU A 27 -15.80 36.14 27.92
C GLU A 27 -14.44 36.29 27.21
N ILE A 28 -13.64 37.27 27.64
CA ILE A 28 -12.28 37.46 27.10
C ILE A 28 -11.41 36.27 27.46
N ALA A 29 -11.51 35.77 28.71
CA ALA A 29 -10.76 34.59 29.13
C ALA A 29 -11.19 33.34 28.36
N THR A 30 -12.50 33.17 28.09
CA THR A 30 -13.00 32.05 27.29
C THR A 30 -12.52 32.10 25.85
N GLU A 31 -12.45 33.28 25.23
CA GLU A 31 -11.93 33.47 23.86
C GLU A 31 -10.46 33.04 23.74
N TYR A 32 -9.62 33.43 24.72
CA TYR A 32 -8.23 32.95 24.77
C TYR A 32 -8.14 31.43 24.97
N LEU A 33 -9.01 30.83 25.79
CA LEU A 33 -9.02 29.40 26.01
C LEU A 33 -9.45 28.63 24.75
N GLU A 34 -10.40 29.16 24.00
CA GLU A 34 -10.82 28.63 22.70
C GLU A 34 -9.70 28.69 21.67
N LEU A 35 -8.97 29.82 21.59
CA LEU A 35 -7.83 30.00 20.69
C LEU A 35 -6.73 28.93 20.90
N TYR A 36 -6.51 28.52 22.15
CA TYR A 36 -5.59 27.44 22.51
C TYR A 36 -6.26 26.07 22.66
N SER A 37 -7.55 25.99 22.34
CA SER A 37 -8.42 24.80 22.40
C SER A 37 -8.36 24.07 23.76
N ILE A 38 -8.31 24.85 24.84
CA ILE A 38 -8.34 24.35 26.21
C ILE A 38 -9.80 24.08 26.58
N LEU A 39 -10.18 22.81 26.64
CA LEU A 39 -11.55 22.41 27.00
C LEU A 39 -11.74 22.25 28.51
N ASN A 40 -10.78 21.65 29.21
CA ASN A 40 -10.92 21.28 30.62
C ASN A 40 -10.51 22.43 31.55
N TYR A 41 -11.36 23.45 31.68
CA TYR A 41 -11.10 24.58 32.57
C TYR A 41 -12.30 24.95 33.44
N ILE A 42 -12.01 25.59 34.56
CA ILE A 42 -12.96 26.35 35.36
C ILE A 42 -12.41 27.74 35.67
N LEU A 43 -13.28 28.73 35.64
CA LEU A 43 -13.01 30.09 36.11
C LEU A 43 -13.54 30.23 37.54
N VAL A 44 -12.70 30.75 38.42
CA VAL A 44 -12.99 30.89 39.84
C VAL A 44 -12.91 32.37 40.22
N PRO A 45 -14.01 32.99 40.69
CA PRO A 45 -13.98 34.37 41.14
C PRO A 45 -13.23 34.47 42.48
N VAL A 46 -12.26 35.37 42.54
CA VAL A 46 -11.41 35.68 43.70
C VAL A 46 -11.93 36.90 44.46
N ALA A 47 -13.09 37.46 44.08
CA ALA A 47 -13.71 38.59 44.76
C ALA A 47 -13.73 38.33 46.27
N SER A 48 -13.02 39.19 47.04
CA SER A 48 -12.75 39.14 48.47
C SER A 48 -13.46 37.97 49.14
N MET A 49 -12.75 36.84 49.31
CA MET A 49 -13.15 35.71 50.16
C MET A 49 -13.56 36.26 51.53
N ASN A 50 -14.81 36.70 51.68
CA ASN A 50 -15.37 37.03 52.96
C ASN A 50 -15.32 35.71 53.73
N ARG A 51 -14.52 35.69 54.79
CA ARG A 51 -14.20 34.47 55.58
C ARG A 51 -15.45 33.73 56.09
N SER A 52 -16.64 34.33 55.99
CA SER A 52 -17.94 33.81 56.41
C SER A 52 -18.67 32.92 55.39
N THR A 53 -18.40 33.00 54.08
CA THR A 53 -19.05 32.14 53.06
C THR A 53 -18.01 31.38 52.23
N ARG A 54 -17.72 30.14 52.62
CA ARG A 54 -16.74 29.25 51.93
C ARG A 54 -17.24 28.67 50.59
N VAL A 55 -18.40 29.11 50.11
CA VAL A 55 -19.02 28.60 48.88
C VAL A 55 -18.93 29.69 47.82
N PHE A 56 -18.33 29.35 46.68
CA PHE A 56 -18.20 30.25 45.53
C PHE A 56 -18.66 29.53 44.26
N THR A 57 -19.11 30.31 43.29
CA THR A 57 -19.62 29.82 42.01
C THR A 57 -18.45 29.64 41.04
N LEU A 58 -18.30 28.43 40.53
CA LEU A 58 -17.37 28.08 39.47
C LEU A 58 -18.09 28.22 38.12
N TYR A 59 -17.36 28.66 37.10
CA TYR A 59 -17.88 28.80 35.74
C TYR A 59 -17.06 27.99 34.75
N THR A 60 -17.73 27.36 33.79
CA THR A 60 -17.10 26.83 32.58
C THR A 60 -18.07 26.98 31.41
N TRP A 61 -17.53 27.00 30.19
CA TRP A 61 -18.32 27.19 28.98
C TRP A 61 -17.99 26.13 27.95
N ASN A 62 -19.03 25.60 27.29
CA ASN A 62 -18.88 24.66 26.18
C ASN A 62 -19.02 25.40 24.85
N GLN A 63 -17.92 25.50 24.09
CA GLN A 63 -17.86 26.19 22.81
C GLN A 63 -18.75 25.55 21.72
N TYR A 64 -19.05 24.25 21.82
CA TYR A 64 -19.86 23.53 20.83
C TYR A 64 -21.36 23.69 21.08
N THR A 65 -21.80 23.45 22.33
CA THR A 65 -23.23 23.60 22.69
C THR A 65 -23.62 25.04 23.02
N LYS A 66 -22.63 25.93 23.17
CA LYS A 66 -22.78 27.31 23.68
C LYS A 66 -23.40 27.38 25.08
N GLU A 67 -23.32 26.29 25.83
CA GLU A 67 -23.89 26.19 27.17
C GLU A 67 -22.93 26.76 28.21
N GLU A 68 -23.45 27.63 29.07
CA GLU A 68 -22.75 28.11 30.26
C GLU A 68 -23.09 27.22 31.46
N LEU A 69 -22.05 26.75 32.14
CA LEU A 69 -22.19 25.83 33.25
C LEU A 69 -21.66 26.48 34.52
N TYR A 70 -22.54 26.52 35.53
CA TYR A 70 -22.26 27.08 36.84
C TYR A 70 -22.31 25.98 37.89
N PHE A 71 -21.26 25.89 38.71
CA PHE A 71 -21.18 24.92 39.79
C PHE A 71 -20.92 25.60 41.12
N ARG A 72 -21.29 24.97 42.23
CA ARG A 72 -20.86 25.40 43.56
C ARG A 72 -19.57 24.71 43.91
N SER A 73 -18.64 25.40 44.58
CA SER A 73 -17.36 24.82 45.04
C SER A 73 -17.52 23.58 45.94
N THR A 74 -18.68 23.43 46.57
CA THR A 74 -19.06 22.29 47.41
C THR A 74 -19.58 21.08 46.62
N ASP A 75 -19.91 21.23 45.34
CA ASP A 75 -20.51 20.14 44.58
C ASP A 75 -19.51 18.98 44.42
N ARG A 76 -20.04 17.77 44.49
CA ARG A 76 -19.29 16.52 44.34
C ARG A 76 -20.06 15.59 43.39
N PRO A 77 -19.36 14.72 42.64
CA PRO A 77 -17.90 14.56 42.59
C PRO A 77 -17.21 15.69 41.81
N VAL A 78 -15.93 15.97 42.10
CA VAL A 78 -15.15 17.11 41.53
C VAL A 78 -15.06 17.04 40.00
N GLN A 79 -15.14 15.83 39.45
CA GLN A 79 -15.19 15.57 38.01
C GLN A 79 -16.34 16.29 37.31
N ARG A 80 -17.44 16.62 38.03
CA ARG A 80 -18.55 17.40 37.47
C ARG A 80 -18.15 18.80 37.02
N PHE A 81 -17.09 19.37 37.61
CA PHE A 81 -16.58 20.69 37.23
C PHE A 81 -15.92 20.69 35.85
N PHE A 82 -15.53 19.53 35.35
CA PHE A 82 -14.87 19.34 34.06
C PHE A 82 -15.69 18.38 33.21
N PRO A 83 -16.88 18.78 32.76
CA PRO A 83 -17.71 17.95 31.92
C PRO A 83 -17.02 17.69 30.58
N ASP A 84 -17.27 16.52 30.00
CA ASP A 84 -16.79 16.19 28.67
C ASP A 84 -17.49 17.06 27.61
N LYS A 85 -16.82 18.14 27.21
CA LYS A 85 -17.34 19.13 26.25
C LYS A 85 -17.43 18.57 24.83
N LEU A 86 -16.74 17.48 24.52
CA LEU A 86 -16.81 16.80 23.21
C LEU A 86 -17.96 15.81 23.13
N ARG A 87 -18.66 15.54 24.23
CA ARG A 87 -19.77 14.58 24.26
C ARG A 87 -20.93 14.95 23.33
N ASN A 88 -21.18 16.26 23.16
CA ASN A 88 -22.17 16.78 22.23
C ASN A 88 -21.56 17.95 21.46
N LEU A 89 -21.39 17.75 20.17
CA LEU A 89 -20.81 18.70 19.23
C LEU A 89 -21.86 19.64 18.61
N ASN A 90 -23.16 19.42 18.89
CA ASN A 90 -24.25 20.30 18.52
C ASN A 90 -24.26 20.69 17.02
N GLY A 91 -24.05 19.71 16.16
CA GLY A 91 -23.98 19.90 14.71
C GLY A 91 -22.66 20.46 14.19
N TYR A 92 -21.62 20.58 15.02
CA TYR A 92 -20.30 21.01 14.57
C TYR A 92 -19.84 20.17 13.39
N ARG A 93 -19.35 20.85 12.35
CA ARG A 93 -18.88 20.25 11.12
C ARG A 93 -17.36 20.18 11.15
N PHE A 94 -16.84 18.97 11.33
CA PHE A 94 -15.40 18.69 11.33
C PHE A 94 -14.87 18.62 9.90
N MET A 95 -13.90 19.45 9.58
CA MET A 95 -13.42 19.66 8.22
C MET A 95 -12.12 18.88 7.97
N VAL A 96 -12.08 18.01 6.96
CA VAL A 96 -10.91 17.17 6.67
C VAL A 96 -10.44 17.41 5.23
N PHE A 97 -9.21 17.88 5.10
CA PHE A 97 -8.50 17.86 3.83
C PHE A 97 -7.91 16.47 3.62
N ALA A 98 -8.19 15.84 2.49
CA ALA A 98 -7.65 14.52 2.22
C ALA A 98 -7.51 14.28 0.72
N ASN A 99 -6.31 13.89 0.30
CA ASN A 99 -6.11 13.42 -1.07
C ASN A 99 -6.75 12.03 -1.24
N PRO A 100 -7.30 11.71 -2.43
CA PRO A 100 -7.77 10.36 -2.72
C PRO A 100 -6.67 9.34 -2.44
N PHE A 101 -6.94 8.43 -1.52
CA PHE A 101 -5.99 7.45 -1.03
C PHE A 101 -6.74 6.21 -0.57
N TYR A 102 -6.85 5.25 -1.48
CA TYR A 102 -7.54 3.99 -1.22
C TYR A 102 -6.77 3.16 -0.17
N PRO A 103 -7.42 2.38 0.71
CA PRO A 103 -8.87 2.26 0.96
C PRO A 103 -9.41 3.31 1.96
N TYR A 104 -8.62 4.31 2.32
CA TYR A 104 -8.92 5.24 3.40
C TYR A 104 -9.95 6.29 2.98
N ILE A 105 -9.75 6.90 1.81
CA ILE A 105 -10.67 7.87 1.25
C ILE A 105 -10.67 7.82 -0.28
N VAL A 106 -11.86 7.77 -0.86
CA VAL A 106 -12.14 7.80 -2.30
C VAL A 106 -13.32 8.73 -2.49
N TYR A 107 -13.31 9.51 -3.58
CA TYR A 107 -14.41 10.40 -3.93
C TYR A 107 -15.21 9.79 -5.07
N ASP A 108 -16.54 9.80 -4.94
CA ASP A 108 -17.43 9.40 -6.03
C ASP A 108 -17.64 10.54 -7.05
N HIS A 109 -18.47 10.30 -8.07
CA HIS A 109 -18.81 11.29 -9.09
C HIS A 109 -19.53 12.54 -8.54
N ASP A 110 -20.17 12.41 -7.38
CA ASP A 110 -20.85 13.50 -6.67
C ASP A 110 -19.92 14.20 -5.66
N GLU A 111 -18.62 13.93 -5.71
CA GLU A 111 -17.59 14.41 -4.76
C GLU A 111 -17.86 14.01 -3.31
N LYS A 112 -18.66 12.97 -3.05
CA LYS A 112 -18.81 12.41 -1.70
C LYS A 112 -17.65 11.50 -1.39
N ALA A 113 -17.10 11.67 -0.19
CA ALA A 113 -16.01 10.87 0.30
C ALA A 113 -16.51 9.56 0.91
N HIS A 114 -15.85 8.46 0.56
CA HIS A 114 -16.09 7.10 1.04
C HIS A 114 -14.77 6.47 1.49
N GLY A 115 -14.79 5.52 2.42
CA GLY A 115 -13.60 4.75 2.81
C GLY A 115 -13.45 4.57 4.32
N VAL A 116 -12.39 3.87 4.75
CA VAL A 116 -12.18 3.52 6.17
C VAL A 116 -12.01 4.76 7.04
N LEU A 117 -11.28 5.78 6.54
CA LEU A 117 -11.06 7.01 7.29
C LEU A 117 -12.36 7.79 7.46
N VAL A 118 -13.18 7.84 6.40
CA VAL A 118 -14.51 8.48 6.45
C VAL A 118 -15.33 7.81 7.55
N TYR A 119 -15.45 6.48 7.50
CA TYR A 119 -16.20 5.70 8.48
C TYR A 119 -15.70 5.86 9.92
N LEU A 120 -14.38 5.90 10.11
CA LEU A 120 -13.77 6.21 11.41
C LEU A 120 -14.26 7.55 11.95
N VAL A 121 -14.15 8.60 11.14
CA VAL A 121 -14.40 9.97 11.57
C VAL A 121 -15.90 10.25 11.69
N THR A 122 -16.71 9.90 10.70
CA THR A 122 -18.15 10.13 10.74
C THR A 122 -18.83 9.20 11.74
N THR A 123 -18.70 7.88 11.59
CA THR A 123 -19.53 6.91 12.30
C THR A 123 -19.09 6.68 13.73
N PHE A 124 -17.78 6.52 13.99
CA PHE A 124 -17.30 6.22 15.33
C PHE A 124 -17.04 7.47 16.19
N ILE A 125 -16.65 8.57 15.56
CA ILE A 125 -16.25 9.77 16.29
C ILE A 125 -17.38 10.80 16.35
N LEU A 126 -17.90 11.24 15.19
CA LEU A 126 -18.75 12.44 15.14
C LEU A 126 -20.24 12.15 15.33
N GLN A 127 -20.82 11.17 14.63
CA GLN A 127 -22.25 10.83 14.72
C GLN A 127 -22.71 10.52 16.16
N PRO A 128 -22.00 9.72 16.97
CA PRO A 128 -22.41 9.43 18.35
C PRO A 128 -22.39 10.67 19.26
N ARG A 129 -21.75 11.76 18.79
CA ARG A 129 -21.60 13.03 19.49
C ARG A 129 -22.39 14.15 18.81
N ASN A 130 -23.34 13.83 17.93
CA ASN A 130 -24.14 14.82 17.18
C ASN A 130 -23.26 15.81 16.40
N GLY A 131 -22.18 15.33 15.79
CA GLY A 131 -21.32 16.09 14.87
C GLY A 131 -21.46 15.58 13.44
N THR A 132 -20.97 16.38 12.48
CA THR A 132 -20.91 16.03 11.05
C THR A 132 -19.49 16.20 10.53
N ALA A 133 -19.18 15.58 9.39
CA ALA A 133 -17.88 15.73 8.73
C ALA A 133 -18.03 16.36 7.34
N TYR A 134 -16.98 17.00 6.87
CA TYR A 134 -16.81 17.40 5.49
C TYR A 134 -15.43 17.04 5.01
N TYR A 135 -15.36 16.54 3.78
CA TYR A 135 -14.14 16.10 3.15
C TYR A 135 -13.94 16.89 1.87
N SER A 136 -12.72 17.36 1.64
CA SER A 136 -12.36 18.08 0.43
C SER A 136 -10.93 17.75 0.05
N PHE A 137 -10.68 17.67 -1.26
CA PHE A 137 -9.35 17.54 -1.85
C PHE A 137 -8.93 18.86 -2.54
N ASN A 138 -9.69 19.94 -2.37
CA ASN A 138 -9.40 21.24 -2.96
C ASN A 138 -8.35 21.99 -2.13
N ASP A 139 -7.14 22.12 -2.67
CA ASP A 139 -6.01 22.79 -2.01
C ASP A 139 -6.32 24.21 -1.52
N LYS A 140 -7.25 24.92 -2.16
CA LYS A 140 -7.65 26.28 -1.74
C LYS A 140 -8.32 26.28 -0.36
N GLU A 141 -8.95 25.17 0.02
CA GLU A 141 -9.70 25.04 1.26
C GLU A 141 -8.85 24.46 2.40
N ARG A 142 -7.68 23.89 2.08
CA ARG A 142 -6.77 23.22 3.04
C ARG A 142 -6.45 24.06 4.27
N LEU A 143 -6.36 25.39 4.14
CA LEU A 143 -6.05 26.27 5.28
C LEU A 143 -7.17 26.35 6.32
N ALA A 144 -8.42 26.09 5.93
CA ALA A 144 -9.60 26.15 6.78
C ALA A 144 -10.02 24.79 7.37
N MET A 145 -9.23 23.74 7.13
CA MET A 145 -9.57 22.37 7.51
C MET A 145 -9.07 22.03 8.92
N ASP A 146 -9.80 21.25 9.69
CA ASP A 146 -9.42 20.85 11.05
C ASP A 146 -8.30 19.79 11.06
N ALA A 147 -8.23 18.99 9.99
CA ALA A 147 -7.25 17.93 9.81
C ALA A 147 -6.83 17.76 8.33
N ASP A 148 -5.58 17.33 8.13
CA ASP A 148 -5.00 16.96 6.84
C ASP A 148 -4.67 15.45 6.85
N PHE A 149 -5.11 14.69 5.85
CA PHE A 149 -4.78 13.27 5.69
C PHE A 149 -3.90 13.04 4.46
N VAL A 150 -2.82 12.26 4.64
CA VAL A 150 -1.85 11.88 3.58
C VAL A 150 -1.41 13.09 2.78
N THR A 151 -0.80 14.05 3.48
CA THR A 151 -0.13 15.20 2.86
C THR A 151 1.37 15.14 3.14
N PRO A 152 2.23 15.26 2.12
CA PRO A 152 3.68 15.17 2.27
C PRO A 152 4.28 16.39 2.98
N GLU A 153 3.52 17.48 3.10
CA GLU A 153 3.98 18.71 3.74
C GLU A 153 3.55 18.76 5.20
N GLU A 154 4.51 18.63 6.11
CA GLU A 154 4.29 18.90 7.53
C GLU A 154 3.99 20.39 7.76
N ARG A 155 2.77 20.71 8.19
CA ARG A 155 2.42 22.08 8.56
C ARG A 155 2.92 22.36 9.97
N SER A 156 3.70 23.42 10.17
CA SER A 156 4.14 23.84 11.51
C SER A 156 2.98 24.13 12.49
N SER A 157 1.79 24.44 11.96
CA SER A 157 0.54 24.62 12.70
C SER A 157 -0.20 23.31 13.00
N TYR A 158 0.22 22.16 12.47
CA TYR A 158 -0.38 20.82 12.67
C TYR A 158 0.70 19.90 13.25
N ALA A 159 0.86 19.96 14.57
CA ALA A 159 1.91 19.21 15.26
C ALA A 159 1.44 17.87 15.84
N ASN A 160 0.13 17.59 15.80
CA ASN A 160 -0.39 16.33 16.33
C ASN A 160 -0.64 15.37 15.17
N ILE A 161 0.08 14.25 15.16
CA ILE A 161 0.07 13.29 14.09
C ILE A 161 -0.50 11.98 14.62
N LEU A 162 -1.56 11.49 13.97
CA LEU A 162 -2.08 10.14 14.17
C LEU A 162 -1.43 9.24 13.12
N TYR A 163 -0.71 8.21 13.58
CA TYR A 163 -0.06 7.24 12.71
C TYR A 163 -0.94 6.01 12.47
N PHE A 164 -1.23 5.77 11.20
CA PHE A 164 -1.78 4.50 10.74
C PHE A 164 -0.62 3.49 10.63
N HIS A 165 -0.84 2.25 11.05
CA HIS A 165 0.24 1.27 11.28
C HIS A 165 0.44 0.32 10.10
N GLU A 166 -0.40 0.44 9.08
CA GLU A 166 -0.30 -0.27 7.83
C GLU A 166 1.03 0.03 7.17
N MET A 167 1.67 -1.02 6.62
CA MET A 167 2.80 -0.81 5.72
C MET A 167 2.28 -0.15 4.46
N THR A 168 2.55 1.14 4.34
CA THR A 168 2.29 1.93 3.14
C THR A 168 3.61 2.33 2.51
N GLY A 169 3.57 2.88 1.31
CA GLY A 169 4.78 3.33 0.67
C GLY A 169 4.68 3.46 -0.82
N ILE A 170 5.84 3.69 -1.43
CA ILE A 170 6.00 3.80 -2.86
C ILE A 170 6.56 2.48 -3.37
N CYS A 171 5.88 1.87 -4.33
CA CYS A 171 6.29 0.63 -4.97
C CYS A 171 6.53 0.85 -6.47
N LEU A 172 7.17 -0.13 -7.09
CA LEU A 172 7.27 -0.23 -8.53
C LEU A 172 6.28 -1.28 -9.02
N ILE A 173 5.43 -0.91 -9.98
CA ILE A 173 4.52 -1.85 -10.66
C ILE A 173 5.02 -2.05 -12.09
N CYS A 174 5.08 -3.30 -12.53
CA CYS A 174 5.66 -3.70 -13.81
C CYS A 174 4.73 -4.65 -14.57
N PRO A 175 4.76 -4.64 -15.92
CA PRO A 175 4.04 -5.62 -16.70
C PRO A 175 4.69 -7.00 -16.63
N VAL A 176 3.85 -8.02 -16.54
CA VAL A 176 4.27 -9.42 -16.65
C VAL A 176 4.73 -9.69 -18.08
N ARG A 177 6.02 -9.97 -18.25
CA ARG A 177 6.56 -10.39 -19.55
C ARG A 177 6.28 -11.88 -19.77
N THR A 178 5.63 -12.18 -20.89
CA THR A 178 5.34 -13.57 -21.33
C THR A 178 6.16 -13.97 -22.56
N VAL A 179 7.18 -13.18 -22.92
CA VAL A 179 7.98 -13.40 -24.13
C VAL A 179 8.58 -14.81 -24.09
N ARG A 180 8.28 -15.59 -25.14
CA ARG A 180 8.66 -17.00 -25.26
C ARG A 180 9.95 -17.10 -26.06
N ASP A 181 11.10 -17.26 -25.39
CA ASP A 181 12.35 -17.63 -26.07
C ASP A 181 12.38 -19.13 -26.36
N PHE A 182 11.56 -19.53 -27.33
CA PHE A 182 11.33 -20.94 -27.68
C PHE A 182 12.64 -21.70 -27.96
N LEU A 183 13.62 -21.06 -28.62
CA LEU A 183 14.87 -21.70 -29.04
C LEU A 183 15.80 -22.02 -27.86
N GLY A 184 15.96 -21.08 -26.91
CA GLY A 184 16.74 -21.29 -25.70
C GLY A 184 16.11 -22.38 -24.80
N HIS A 185 14.77 -22.47 -24.81
CA HIS A 185 14.04 -23.47 -24.05
C HIS A 185 14.15 -24.89 -24.62
N LEU A 186 14.32 -25.07 -25.94
CA LEU A 186 14.58 -26.40 -26.54
C LEU A 186 15.93 -26.99 -26.11
N LEU A 187 16.93 -26.14 -25.83
CA LEU A 187 18.28 -26.57 -25.43
C LEU A 187 18.45 -26.71 -23.90
N LYS A 188 17.56 -26.07 -23.11
CA LYS A 188 17.55 -26.11 -21.63
C LYS A 188 17.35 -27.49 -20.96
N PRO A 189 16.59 -28.47 -21.50
CA PRO A 189 16.28 -29.70 -20.76
C PRO A 189 17.50 -30.62 -20.60
N PHE A 190 18.50 -30.49 -21.46
CA PHE A 190 19.79 -31.16 -21.32
C PHE A 190 20.84 -30.23 -20.71
N SER A 191 21.53 -30.72 -19.68
CA SER A 191 22.68 -30.02 -19.14
C SER A 191 23.80 -29.98 -20.17
N LEU A 192 24.68 -28.98 -20.09
CA LEU A 192 25.87 -28.89 -20.94
C LEU A 192 26.71 -30.19 -20.89
N GLY A 193 26.72 -30.89 -19.75
CA GLY A 193 27.38 -32.19 -19.61
C GLY A 193 26.84 -33.27 -20.57
N ILE A 194 25.53 -33.32 -20.81
CA ILE A 194 24.94 -34.30 -21.73
C ILE A 194 25.31 -33.97 -23.18
N TRP A 195 25.37 -32.69 -23.54
CA TRP A 195 25.86 -32.26 -24.85
C TRP A 195 27.33 -32.65 -25.07
N PHE A 196 28.18 -32.53 -24.04
CA PHE A 196 29.56 -33.02 -24.11
C PHE A 196 29.64 -34.55 -24.23
N ILE A 197 28.78 -35.30 -23.55
CA ILE A 197 28.70 -36.76 -23.67
C ILE A 197 28.26 -37.16 -25.08
N LEU A 198 27.25 -36.50 -25.64
CA LEU A 198 26.76 -36.74 -27.00
C LEU A 198 27.82 -36.41 -28.06
N GLY A 199 28.50 -35.27 -27.89
CA GLY A 199 29.64 -34.88 -28.73
C GLY A 199 30.83 -35.85 -28.59
N GLY A 200 31.14 -36.29 -27.37
CA GLY A 200 32.20 -37.28 -27.10
C GLY A 200 31.88 -38.64 -27.71
N LEU A 201 30.64 -39.09 -27.61
CA LEU A 201 30.15 -40.32 -28.24
C LEU A 201 30.23 -40.24 -29.77
N PHE A 202 29.89 -39.10 -30.36
CA PHE A 202 30.04 -38.85 -31.79
C PHE A 202 31.51 -38.96 -32.23
N VAL A 203 32.42 -38.32 -31.50
CA VAL A 203 33.87 -38.38 -31.77
C VAL A 203 34.39 -39.82 -31.60
N PHE A 204 33.96 -40.54 -30.57
CA PHE A 204 34.35 -41.92 -30.32
C PHE A 204 33.88 -42.87 -31.43
N CYS A 205 32.63 -42.74 -31.90
CA CYS A 205 32.11 -43.51 -33.03
C CYS A 205 32.89 -43.23 -34.32
N ARG A 206 33.26 -41.97 -34.58
CA ARG A 206 34.12 -41.60 -35.72
C ARG A 206 35.54 -42.17 -35.57
N MET A 207 36.10 -42.13 -34.36
CA MET A 207 37.41 -42.71 -34.04
C MET A 207 37.44 -44.23 -34.29
N LEU A 208 36.42 -44.96 -33.83
CA LEU A 208 36.30 -46.41 -34.07
C LEU A 208 36.17 -46.75 -35.55
N GLN A 209 35.46 -45.94 -36.32
CA GLN A 209 35.33 -46.10 -37.77
C GLN A 209 36.66 -45.89 -38.50
N ILE A 210 37.47 -44.93 -38.05
CA ILE A 210 38.80 -44.65 -38.62
C ILE A 210 39.82 -45.73 -38.23
N LEU A 211 39.78 -46.22 -36.98
CA LEU A 211 40.77 -47.17 -36.46
C LEU A 211 40.54 -48.60 -36.96
N PHE A 212 39.28 -48.99 -37.23
CA PHE A 212 38.90 -50.33 -37.67
C PHE A 212 38.04 -50.35 -38.94
N PRO A 213 38.56 -49.86 -40.09
CA PRO A 213 37.79 -49.73 -41.33
C PRO A 213 37.33 -51.07 -41.90
N ASN A 214 38.03 -52.17 -41.59
CA ASN A 214 37.66 -53.52 -42.03
C ASN A 214 36.49 -54.14 -41.24
N LEU A 215 36.23 -53.69 -40.00
CA LEU A 215 35.09 -54.15 -39.18
C LEU A 215 33.85 -53.25 -39.33
N TYR A 216 34.04 -51.95 -39.61
CA TYR A 216 32.98 -50.95 -39.64
C TYR A 216 32.85 -50.32 -41.04
N ARG A 217 32.30 -51.08 -41.99
CA ARG A 217 32.06 -50.62 -43.37
C ARG A 217 30.95 -49.57 -43.52
N TYR A 218 30.05 -49.47 -42.54
CA TYR A 218 28.89 -48.57 -42.56
C TYR A 218 29.04 -47.44 -41.53
N ASP A 219 28.47 -46.26 -41.81
CA ASP A 219 28.46 -45.13 -40.86
C ASP A 219 27.53 -45.46 -39.68
N LEU A 220 28.13 -45.75 -38.51
CA LEU A 220 27.39 -46.12 -37.30
C LEU A 220 26.39 -45.05 -36.87
N ILE A 221 26.69 -43.78 -37.12
CA ILE A 221 25.86 -42.65 -36.70
C ILE A 221 24.64 -42.52 -37.62
N GLY A 222 24.84 -42.68 -38.93
CA GLY A 222 23.76 -42.66 -39.92
C GLY A 222 22.76 -43.78 -39.67
N LEU A 223 23.26 -44.98 -39.37
CA LEU A 223 22.42 -46.16 -39.12
C LEU A 223 21.57 -46.02 -37.85
N THR A 224 22.12 -45.43 -36.79
CA THR A 224 21.49 -45.38 -35.47
C THR A 224 20.54 -44.21 -35.30
N PHE A 225 20.83 -43.05 -35.91
CA PHE A 225 19.95 -41.87 -35.83
C PHE A 225 18.87 -41.82 -36.92
N PHE A 226 19.17 -42.31 -38.13
CA PHE A 226 18.25 -42.21 -39.27
C PHE A 226 17.67 -43.57 -39.69
N GLY A 227 18.05 -44.66 -39.02
CA GLY A 227 17.51 -46.00 -39.27
C GLY A 227 17.80 -46.55 -40.67
N GLY A 228 18.70 -45.91 -41.44
CA GLY A 228 18.95 -46.24 -42.83
C GLY A 228 20.43 -46.55 -43.08
N GLY A 229 20.70 -47.72 -43.66
CA GLY A 229 22.01 -47.98 -44.28
C GLY A 229 22.60 -49.38 -44.07
N GLY A 230 22.02 -50.40 -44.71
CA GLY A 230 22.75 -51.65 -44.96
C GLY A 230 21.87 -52.89 -45.01
N ILE A 231 22.29 -53.87 -45.82
CA ILE A 231 21.66 -55.18 -45.92
C ILE A 231 21.99 -55.96 -44.63
N GLU A 232 20.97 -56.30 -43.84
CA GLU A 232 21.06 -56.76 -42.44
C GLU A 232 21.87 -58.06 -42.22
N TYR A 233 22.16 -58.79 -43.29
CA TYR A 233 22.68 -60.15 -43.24
C TYR A 233 24.22 -60.29 -43.25
N GLU A 234 25.00 -59.25 -43.59
CA GLU A 234 26.48 -59.34 -43.67
C GLU A 234 27.24 -58.69 -42.50
N GLN A 235 26.56 -58.24 -41.45
CA GLN A 235 27.21 -57.49 -40.37
C GLN A 235 27.87 -58.42 -39.33
N PRO A 236 29.13 -58.16 -38.92
CA PRO A 236 29.81 -58.95 -37.90
C PRO A 236 29.15 -58.80 -36.52
N PHE A 237 29.22 -59.85 -35.68
CA PHE A 237 28.55 -59.89 -34.37
C PHE A 237 28.91 -58.70 -33.45
N ALA A 238 30.18 -58.28 -33.45
CA ALA A 238 30.64 -57.12 -32.68
C ALA A 238 29.95 -55.81 -33.12
N PHE A 239 29.70 -55.64 -34.42
CA PHE A 239 28.98 -54.49 -34.97
C PHE A 239 27.55 -54.43 -34.43
N ARG A 240 26.86 -55.58 -34.39
CA ARG A 240 25.47 -55.68 -33.89
C ARG A 240 25.34 -55.33 -32.41
N ILE A 241 26.31 -55.73 -31.58
CA ILE A 241 26.31 -55.37 -30.15
C ILE A 241 26.51 -53.85 -29.98
N VAL A 242 27.44 -53.27 -30.74
CA VAL A 242 27.73 -51.82 -30.67
C VAL A 242 26.54 -51.01 -31.19
N THR A 243 25.87 -51.42 -32.27
CA THR A 243 24.68 -50.71 -32.76
C THR A 243 23.48 -50.87 -31.84
N LEU A 244 23.28 -52.05 -31.24
CA LEU A 244 22.20 -52.28 -30.27
C LEU A 244 22.40 -51.44 -29.00
N THR A 245 23.63 -51.39 -28.46
CA THR A 245 23.93 -50.56 -27.28
C THR A 245 23.75 -49.07 -27.57
N LEU A 246 24.14 -48.61 -28.76
CA LEU A 246 23.96 -47.22 -29.17
C LEU A 246 22.47 -46.88 -29.41
N ALA A 247 21.71 -47.79 -30.02
CA ALA A 247 20.26 -47.63 -30.21
C ALA A 247 19.52 -47.55 -28.86
N VAL A 248 19.86 -48.42 -27.90
CA VAL A 248 19.30 -48.37 -26.54
C VAL A 248 19.63 -47.04 -25.84
N LEU A 249 20.87 -46.57 -25.96
CA LEU A 249 21.31 -45.30 -25.38
C LEU A 249 20.57 -44.09 -25.99
N VAL A 250 20.45 -44.04 -27.32
CA VAL A 250 19.70 -42.98 -28.03
C VAL A 250 18.22 -43.03 -27.66
N PHE A 251 17.62 -44.22 -27.53
CA PHE A 251 16.24 -44.39 -27.08
C PHE A 251 16.02 -43.78 -25.69
N PHE A 252 16.87 -44.12 -24.71
CA PHE A 252 16.78 -43.55 -23.37
C PHE A 252 16.97 -42.04 -23.35
N LEU A 253 17.91 -41.50 -24.14
CA LEU A 253 18.11 -40.06 -24.24
C LEU A 253 16.91 -39.35 -24.87
N SER A 254 16.31 -39.93 -25.91
CA SER A 254 15.12 -39.39 -26.57
C SER A 254 13.91 -39.38 -25.62
N GLU A 255 13.67 -40.47 -24.91
CA GLU A 255 12.59 -40.55 -23.92
C GLU A 255 12.80 -39.56 -22.76
N ALA A 256 14.03 -39.46 -22.24
CA ALA A 256 14.37 -38.50 -21.19
C ALA A 256 14.21 -37.04 -21.66
N TYR A 257 14.57 -36.74 -22.91
CA TYR A 257 14.38 -35.44 -23.52
C TYR A 257 12.89 -35.10 -23.65
N ASN A 258 12.10 -36.00 -24.23
CA ASN A 258 10.67 -35.82 -24.43
C ASN A 258 9.95 -35.58 -23.09
N THR A 259 10.25 -36.40 -22.09
CA THR A 259 9.68 -36.26 -20.73
C THR A 259 10.01 -34.90 -20.13
N LYS A 260 11.27 -34.45 -20.25
CA LYS A 260 11.68 -33.13 -19.74
C LYS A 260 11.06 -31.97 -20.50
N ILE A 261 10.95 -32.05 -21.83
CA ILE A 261 10.27 -31.00 -22.61
C ILE A 261 8.81 -30.92 -22.26
N ILE A 262 8.11 -32.05 -22.11
CA ILE A 262 6.69 -32.06 -21.73
C ILE A 262 6.53 -31.47 -20.33
N SER A 263 7.41 -31.83 -19.38
CA SER A 263 7.42 -31.23 -18.04
C SER A 263 7.75 -29.74 -18.07
N LEU A 264 8.59 -29.28 -18.99
CA LEU A 264 8.90 -27.87 -19.15
C LEU A 264 7.67 -27.14 -19.73
N MET A 265 7.02 -27.72 -20.73
CA MET A 265 5.81 -27.18 -21.37
C MET A 265 4.62 -27.11 -20.41
N SER A 266 4.54 -28.00 -19.41
CA SER A 266 3.47 -27.98 -18.40
C SER A 266 3.67 -26.93 -17.30
N LEU A 267 4.90 -26.46 -17.06
CA LEU A 267 5.19 -25.40 -16.11
C LEU A 267 4.97 -24.03 -16.76
N ALA A 268 3.79 -23.46 -16.56
CA ALA A 268 3.35 -22.20 -17.18
C ALA A 268 4.19 -20.93 -16.88
N LYS A 269 5.21 -20.99 -16.01
CA LYS A 269 6.06 -19.83 -15.64
C LYS A 269 7.45 -19.97 -16.25
N PHE A 270 7.62 -19.50 -17.49
CA PHE A 270 8.90 -19.55 -18.20
C PHE A 270 9.81 -18.36 -17.89
N TYR A 271 9.26 -17.25 -17.39
CA TYR A 271 10.00 -16.05 -17.04
C TYR A 271 9.94 -15.83 -15.53
N GLU A 272 11.10 -15.91 -14.87
CA GLU A 272 11.24 -15.43 -13.50
C GLU A 272 11.24 -13.90 -13.53
N GLN A 273 10.16 -13.32 -12.98
CA GLN A 273 10.03 -11.88 -12.86
C GLN A 273 11.01 -11.37 -11.80
N PRO A 274 11.70 -10.25 -12.05
CA PRO A 274 12.57 -9.65 -11.06
C PRO A 274 11.75 -9.20 -9.85
N ARG A 275 12.16 -9.61 -8.65
CA ARG A 275 11.45 -9.32 -7.39
C ARG A 275 12.12 -8.23 -6.57
N THR A 276 13.40 -7.99 -6.81
CA THR A 276 14.20 -6.97 -6.11
C THR A 276 14.49 -5.79 -7.01
N LEU A 277 14.72 -4.62 -6.42
CA LEU A 277 15.08 -3.41 -7.18
C LEU A 277 16.40 -3.60 -7.92
N LYS A 278 17.33 -4.38 -7.34
CA LYS A 278 18.60 -4.71 -7.97
C LYS A 278 18.42 -5.56 -9.23
N GLU A 279 17.60 -6.60 -9.17
CA GLU A 279 17.28 -7.42 -10.35
C GLU A 279 16.61 -6.58 -11.44
N ILE A 280 15.82 -5.57 -11.06
CA ILE A 280 15.22 -4.64 -12.01
C ILE A 280 16.28 -3.74 -12.65
N ALA A 281 17.20 -3.19 -11.87
CA ALA A 281 18.31 -2.38 -12.39
C ALA A 281 19.17 -3.15 -13.40
N ASP A 282 19.38 -4.45 -13.16
CA ASP A 282 20.11 -5.35 -14.04
C ASP A 282 19.29 -5.87 -15.24
N SER A 283 17.97 -5.60 -15.26
CA SER A 283 17.05 -6.08 -16.29
C SER A 283 16.72 -5.04 -17.37
N ASP A 284 16.15 -5.51 -18.48
CA ASP A 284 15.67 -4.65 -19.58
C ASP A 284 14.32 -3.95 -19.29
N TYR A 285 13.87 -3.91 -18.03
CA TYR A 285 12.66 -3.17 -17.67
C TYR A 285 12.91 -1.66 -17.73
N ARG A 286 12.01 -0.94 -18.42
CA ARG A 286 12.04 0.52 -18.52
C ARG A 286 10.97 1.12 -17.61
N ILE A 287 11.34 2.18 -16.89
CA ILE A 287 10.50 2.83 -15.89
C ILE A 287 10.11 4.22 -16.40
N LEU A 288 8.83 4.58 -16.26
CA LEU A 288 8.35 5.92 -16.59
C LEU A 288 8.97 6.97 -15.63
N ALA A 289 9.38 8.10 -16.20
CA ALA A 289 10.03 9.16 -15.45
C ALA A 289 9.04 9.92 -14.58
N THR A 290 9.23 9.90 -13.26
CA THR A 290 8.62 10.89 -12.36
C THR A 290 9.57 12.09 -12.23
N ARG A 291 9.05 13.31 -12.04
CA ARG A 291 9.84 14.57 -11.93
C ARG A 291 11.07 14.47 -11.02
N MET A 292 10.99 13.64 -9.97
CA MET A 292 12.09 13.40 -9.03
C MET A 292 12.56 11.94 -8.98
N GLY A 293 11.94 11.01 -9.70
CA GLY A 293 12.17 9.57 -9.57
C GLY A 293 13.64 9.17 -9.82
N ALA A 294 14.19 9.58 -10.97
CA ALA A 294 15.59 9.28 -11.32
C ALA A 294 16.63 9.93 -10.39
N LYS A 295 16.26 11.01 -9.67
CA LYS A 295 17.14 11.66 -8.69
C LYS A 295 17.06 11.01 -7.31
N LEU A 296 15.87 10.53 -6.94
CA LEU A 296 15.63 9.87 -5.64
C LEU A 296 16.17 8.44 -5.63
N PHE A 297 16.21 7.76 -6.78
CA PHE A 297 16.63 6.37 -6.91
C PHE A 297 17.79 6.23 -7.90
N PRO A 298 19.02 6.58 -7.50
CA PRO A 298 20.19 6.57 -8.40
C PRO A 298 20.49 5.17 -8.95
N ASP A 299 20.24 4.12 -8.17
CA ASP A 299 20.49 2.72 -8.58
C ASP A 299 19.61 2.28 -9.75
N LEU A 300 18.43 2.90 -9.93
CA LEU A 300 17.50 2.64 -11.03
C LEU A 300 17.60 3.69 -12.15
N SER A 301 18.53 4.64 -12.06
CA SER A 301 18.64 5.81 -12.96
C SER A 301 18.71 5.43 -14.44
N ASN A 302 19.40 4.34 -14.78
CA ASN A 302 19.57 3.86 -16.15
C ASN A 302 18.28 3.28 -16.77
N ASN A 303 17.35 2.84 -15.92
CA ASN A 303 16.10 2.21 -16.35
C ASN A 303 14.99 3.26 -16.56
N PHE A 304 15.11 4.44 -15.96
CA PHE A 304 14.20 5.54 -16.20
C PHE A 304 14.30 6.07 -17.63
N LEU A 305 13.15 6.26 -18.26
CA LEU A 305 13.05 7.07 -19.47
C LEU A 305 13.37 8.54 -19.15
N SER A 306 13.69 9.32 -20.17
CA SER A 306 13.71 10.78 -20.01
C SER A 306 12.29 11.33 -19.88
N GLN A 307 12.11 12.47 -19.19
CA GLN A 307 10.80 13.09 -19.02
C GLN A 307 10.09 13.39 -20.35
N ARG A 308 10.84 13.72 -21.40
CA ARG A 308 10.30 13.97 -22.74
C ARG A 308 9.79 12.69 -23.39
N GLU A 309 10.50 11.58 -23.20
CA GLU A 309 10.09 10.27 -23.71
C GLU A 309 8.86 9.76 -22.97
N THR A 310 8.81 9.90 -21.64
CA THR A 310 7.64 9.51 -20.84
C THR A 310 6.37 10.20 -21.33
N VAL A 311 6.37 11.53 -21.47
CA VAL A 311 5.20 12.27 -21.97
C VAL A 311 4.82 11.86 -23.39
N ARG A 312 5.81 11.53 -24.24
CA ARG A 312 5.55 11.06 -25.59
C ARG A 312 4.88 9.69 -25.60
N GLU A 313 5.37 8.76 -24.78
CA GLU A 313 4.84 7.39 -24.68
C GLU A 313 3.46 7.38 -24.02
N GLU A 314 3.24 8.17 -22.97
CA GLU A 314 1.92 8.34 -22.34
C GLU A 314 0.90 8.89 -23.35
N ARG A 315 1.27 9.87 -24.19
CA ARG A 315 0.37 10.38 -25.25
C ARG A 315 0.12 9.37 -26.35
N ARG A 316 1.11 8.52 -26.68
CA ARG A 316 1.00 7.54 -27.76
C ARG A 316 0.18 6.32 -27.34
N LEU A 317 0.41 5.82 -26.15
CA LEU A 317 -0.15 4.55 -25.65
C LEU A 317 -1.37 4.76 -24.74
N GLY A 318 -1.58 5.97 -24.22
CA GLY A 318 -2.68 6.26 -23.30
C GLY A 318 -2.66 5.34 -22.08
N GLU A 319 -3.81 4.75 -21.77
CA GLU A 319 -3.96 3.82 -20.65
C GLU A 319 -3.11 2.56 -20.78
N SER A 320 -2.77 2.12 -22.01
CA SER A 320 -1.97 0.92 -22.27
C SER A 320 -0.46 1.09 -22.01
N VAL A 321 -0.02 2.27 -21.56
CA VAL A 321 1.40 2.53 -21.23
C VAL A 321 1.91 1.58 -20.14
N LEU A 322 1.07 1.23 -19.15
CA LEU A 322 1.44 0.31 -18.06
C LEU A 322 1.61 -1.14 -18.52
N SER A 323 1.14 -1.49 -19.72
CA SER A 323 1.38 -2.82 -20.32
C SER A 323 2.81 -2.97 -20.84
N HIS A 324 3.52 -1.85 -21.02
CA HIS A 324 4.85 -1.82 -21.66
C HIS A 324 5.95 -1.33 -20.72
N TYR A 325 5.61 -0.41 -19.81
CA TYR A 325 6.56 0.25 -18.93
C TYR A 325 6.19 0.04 -17.46
N CYS A 326 7.21 -0.04 -16.60
CA CYS A 326 7.01 0.01 -15.17
C CYS A 326 6.68 1.46 -14.74
N THR A 327 5.90 1.62 -13.68
CA THR A 327 5.62 2.93 -13.09
C THR A 327 5.78 2.92 -11.59
N ILE A 328 6.07 4.09 -11.04
CA ILE A 328 6.14 4.33 -9.61
C ILE A 328 4.74 4.70 -9.13
N MET A 329 4.25 4.01 -8.11
CA MET A 329 2.92 4.25 -7.57
C MET A 329 2.88 4.00 -6.07
N LEU A 330 1.97 4.66 -5.37
CA LEU A 330 1.61 4.30 -3.99
C LEU A 330 1.11 2.86 -3.96
N LEU A 331 1.56 2.09 -2.96
CA LEU A 331 1.34 0.65 -2.87
C LEU A 331 -0.15 0.28 -2.97
N GLU A 332 -1.01 1.05 -2.31
CA GLU A 332 -2.45 0.84 -2.25
C GLU A 332 -3.10 1.05 -3.62
N ASN A 333 -2.69 2.12 -4.31
CA ASN A 333 -3.13 2.39 -5.68
C ASN A 333 -2.64 1.29 -6.62
N ALA A 334 -1.43 0.78 -6.42
CA ALA A 334 -0.87 -0.31 -7.23
C ALA A 334 -1.69 -1.60 -7.10
N TRP A 335 -2.14 -1.94 -5.89
CA TRP A 335 -3.04 -3.09 -5.67
C TRP A 335 -4.36 -2.94 -6.43
N VAL A 336 -4.96 -1.74 -6.40
CA VAL A 336 -6.20 -1.45 -7.12
C VAL A 336 -5.97 -1.53 -8.63
N THR A 337 -4.93 -0.87 -9.15
CA THR A 337 -4.60 -0.87 -10.58
C THR A 337 -4.33 -2.29 -11.10
N MET A 338 -3.58 -3.10 -10.34
CA MET A 338 -3.29 -4.49 -10.72
C MET A 338 -4.58 -5.33 -10.80
N LYS A 339 -5.48 -5.20 -9.82
CA LYS A 339 -6.76 -5.92 -9.81
C LYS A 339 -7.69 -5.45 -10.94
N MET A 340 -7.82 -4.14 -11.15
CA MET A 340 -8.63 -3.59 -12.24
C MET A 340 -8.19 -4.14 -13.60
N ARG A 341 -6.88 -4.14 -13.87
CA ARG A 341 -6.35 -4.67 -15.13
C ARG A 341 -6.53 -6.17 -15.31
N THR A 342 -6.48 -6.93 -14.23
CA THR A 342 -6.73 -8.37 -14.28
C THR A 342 -8.19 -8.67 -14.64
N LEU A 343 -9.12 -7.78 -14.28
CA LEU A 343 -10.54 -7.90 -14.65
C LEU A 343 -10.80 -7.53 -16.12
N ASP A 344 -10.07 -6.55 -16.66
CA ASP A 344 -10.25 -6.07 -18.04
C ASP A 344 -9.56 -6.96 -19.11
N ASP A 345 -9.05 -8.13 -18.72
CA ASP A 345 -8.25 -9.06 -19.56
C ASP A 345 -7.02 -8.41 -20.22
N ASP A 346 -6.52 -7.36 -19.57
CA ASP A 346 -5.38 -6.58 -20.02
C ASP A 346 -4.07 -7.26 -19.59
N THR A 347 -2.92 -6.78 -20.08
CA THR A 347 -1.62 -7.37 -19.69
C THR A 347 -1.47 -7.37 -18.16
N PRO A 348 -1.31 -8.54 -17.52
CA PRO A 348 -1.27 -8.60 -16.07
C PRO A 348 -0.07 -7.82 -15.56
N LEU A 349 -0.27 -7.12 -14.44
CA LEU A 349 0.76 -6.38 -13.76
C LEU A 349 1.19 -7.16 -12.52
N TYR A 350 2.41 -6.90 -12.05
CA TYR A 350 2.88 -7.37 -10.76
C TYR A 350 3.56 -6.22 -10.01
N ILE A 351 3.47 -6.28 -8.69
CA ILE A 351 4.15 -5.36 -7.77
C ILE A 351 5.47 -5.99 -7.39
N VAL A 352 6.54 -5.19 -7.41
CA VAL A 352 7.87 -5.61 -6.98
C VAL A 352 7.87 -5.72 -5.45
N ASP A 353 8.37 -6.83 -4.92
CA ASP A 353 8.29 -7.15 -3.48
C ASP A 353 9.03 -6.11 -2.62
N GLU A 354 10.11 -5.54 -3.15
CA GLU A 354 10.90 -4.49 -2.50
C GLU A 354 10.33 -3.09 -2.78
N LEU A 355 9.94 -2.38 -1.71
CA LEU A 355 9.42 -1.01 -1.80
C LEU A 355 10.55 -0.01 -2.05
N LEU A 356 10.25 1.03 -2.84
CA LEU A 356 11.16 2.15 -3.09
C LEU A 356 11.28 3.04 -1.84
N ILE A 357 10.15 3.29 -1.17
CA ILE A 357 10.09 4.07 0.06
C ILE A 357 9.07 3.41 0.98
N TYR A 358 9.47 3.13 2.22
CA TYR A 358 8.55 2.79 3.30
C TYR A 358 7.94 4.07 3.86
N ASP A 359 6.63 4.13 3.90
CA ASP A 359 5.90 5.25 4.49
C ASP A 359 4.87 4.74 5.49
N LYS A 360 4.27 5.67 6.23
CA LYS A 360 3.10 5.42 7.05
C LYS A 360 2.07 6.47 6.72
N SER A 361 0.84 6.03 6.47
CA SER A 361 -0.26 6.98 6.35
C SER A 361 -0.42 7.75 7.66
N THR A 362 -0.64 9.06 7.54
CA THR A 362 -0.80 9.94 8.70
C THR A 362 -2.01 10.83 8.54
N MET A 363 -2.67 11.11 9.66
CA MET A 363 -3.63 12.19 9.79
C MET A 363 -3.03 13.24 10.72
N GLN A 364 -2.83 14.43 10.19
CA GLN A 364 -2.33 15.58 10.93
C GLN A 364 -3.53 16.40 11.41
N LEU A 365 -3.58 16.70 12.70
CA LEU A 365 -4.57 17.61 13.28
C LEU A 365 -3.88 18.91 13.68
N ALA A 366 -4.65 20.01 13.66
CA ALA A 366 -4.15 21.30 14.11
C ALA A 366 -3.49 21.16 15.50
N ARG A 367 -2.40 21.89 15.72
CA ARG A 367 -1.56 21.82 16.93
C ARG A 367 -2.39 21.94 18.20
N HIS A 368 -3.40 22.80 18.18
CA HIS A 368 -4.30 22.98 19.31
C HIS A 368 -5.57 22.12 19.24
N SER A 369 -5.86 21.41 18.14
CA SER A 369 -7.11 20.64 17.97
C SER A 369 -7.54 19.87 19.23
N PRO A 370 -8.74 20.13 19.77
CA PRO A 370 -9.24 19.45 20.96
C PRO A 370 -9.59 17.98 20.68
N PHE A 371 -9.70 17.61 19.41
CA PHE A 371 -10.10 16.28 18.97
C PHE A 371 -8.97 15.25 19.00
N PHE A 372 -7.71 15.68 19.09
CA PHE A 372 -6.57 14.75 18.96
C PHE A 372 -6.60 13.59 19.96
N GLU A 373 -6.72 13.87 21.26
CA GLU A 373 -6.74 12.81 22.29
C GLU A 373 -7.95 11.88 22.14
N LEU A 374 -9.08 12.41 21.64
CA LEU A 374 -10.28 11.63 21.37
C LEU A 374 -10.05 10.67 20.19
N PHE A 375 -9.50 11.18 19.09
CA PHE A 375 -9.19 10.40 17.89
C PHE A 375 -8.18 9.31 18.21
N GLU A 376 -7.09 9.65 18.89
CA GLU A 376 -6.04 8.71 19.28
C GLU A 376 -6.61 7.58 20.14
N ARG A 377 -7.38 7.91 21.18
CA ARG A 377 -7.99 6.90 22.07
C ARG A 377 -8.93 5.97 21.32
N LEU A 378 -9.83 6.51 20.50
CA LEU A 378 -10.80 5.70 19.76
C LEU A 378 -10.13 4.84 18.68
N PHE A 379 -9.11 5.38 18.01
CA PHE A 379 -8.33 4.62 17.04
C PHE A 379 -7.61 3.43 17.70
N ILE A 380 -7.00 3.64 18.88
CA ILE A 380 -6.38 2.55 19.65
C ILE A 380 -7.40 1.44 19.95
N VAL A 381 -8.59 1.79 20.43
CA VAL A 381 -9.65 0.82 20.74
C VAL A 381 -10.10 0.06 19.49
N LEU A 382 -10.32 0.76 18.37
CA LEU A 382 -10.74 0.14 17.10
C LEU A 382 -9.68 -0.80 16.52
N ARG A 383 -8.40 -0.47 16.72
CA ARG A 383 -7.29 -1.32 16.31
C ARG A 383 -7.16 -2.54 17.21
N GLU A 384 -7.19 -2.36 18.53
CA GLU A 384 -7.06 -3.45 19.51
C GLU A 384 -8.21 -4.46 19.44
N SER A 385 -9.41 -3.99 19.10
CA SER A 385 -10.58 -4.84 18.84
C SER A 385 -10.54 -5.56 17.48
N GLY A 386 -9.60 -5.24 16.60
CA GLY A 386 -9.49 -5.84 15.26
C GLY A 386 -10.52 -5.31 14.23
N ILE A 387 -11.45 -4.44 14.63
CA ILE A 387 -12.46 -3.83 13.75
C ILE A 387 -11.78 -3.09 12.60
N TRP A 388 -10.70 -2.37 12.89
CA TRP A 388 -9.94 -1.63 11.89
C TRP A 388 -9.38 -2.53 10.76
N ASN A 389 -8.71 -3.62 11.13
CA ASN A 389 -8.16 -4.58 10.17
C ASN A 389 -9.26 -5.27 9.36
N TYR A 390 -10.39 -5.59 10.02
CA TYR A 390 -11.56 -6.15 9.35
C TYR A 390 -12.11 -5.20 8.27
N LEU A 391 -12.24 -3.90 8.58
CA LEU A 391 -12.73 -2.91 7.62
C LEU A 391 -11.82 -2.77 6.40
N ILE A 392 -10.50 -2.68 6.61
CA ILE A 392 -9.51 -2.63 5.53
C ILE A 392 -9.60 -3.88 4.65
N ASN A 393 -9.62 -5.07 5.25
CA ASN A 393 -9.67 -6.33 4.52
C ASN A 393 -10.97 -6.45 3.71
N ARG A 394 -12.12 -6.10 4.31
CA ARG A 394 -13.42 -6.14 3.64
C ARG A 394 -13.48 -5.19 2.44
N LEU A 395 -12.94 -3.98 2.56
CA LEU A 395 -12.86 -3.06 1.41
C LEU A 395 -11.94 -3.59 0.32
N ASN A 396 -10.78 -4.15 0.69
CA ASN A 396 -9.86 -4.78 -0.26
C ASN A 396 -10.46 -5.98 -1.00
N GLU A 397 -11.34 -6.73 -0.35
CA GLU A 397 -12.12 -7.81 -0.98
C GLU A 397 -13.16 -7.27 -1.96
N LEU A 398 -13.91 -6.24 -1.57
CA LEU A 398 -14.94 -5.62 -2.42
C LEU A 398 -14.34 -4.94 -3.65
N ALA A 399 -13.25 -4.20 -3.48
CA ALA A 399 -12.50 -3.61 -4.58
C ALA A 399 -11.96 -4.67 -5.56
N GLY A 400 -11.76 -5.91 -5.10
CA GLY A 400 -11.35 -7.03 -5.95
C GLY A 400 -12.48 -7.72 -6.69
N ARG A 401 -13.75 -7.54 -6.29
CA ARG A 401 -14.90 -8.13 -6.98
C ARG A 401 -15.49 -7.19 -8.02
N ASN A 402 -15.61 -5.90 -7.69
CA ASN A 402 -16.15 -4.91 -8.61
C ASN A 402 -15.81 -3.48 -8.13
N PRO A 403 -14.97 -2.71 -8.83
CA PRO A 403 -14.62 -1.36 -8.42
C PRO A 403 -15.83 -0.40 -8.37
N LYS A 404 -16.89 -0.71 -9.13
CA LYS A 404 -18.15 0.05 -9.12
C LYS A 404 -18.99 -0.19 -7.86
N GLU A 405 -18.72 -1.23 -7.09
CA GLU A 405 -19.42 -1.50 -5.82
C GLU A 405 -18.83 -0.71 -4.64
N LEU A 406 -17.69 -0.03 -4.82
CA LEU A 406 -17.11 0.83 -3.78
C LEU A 406 -18.01 2.01 -3.41
N SER A 407 -18.82 2.54 -4.35
CA SER A 407 -19.84 3.54 -4.06
C SER A 407 -21.04 2.99 -3.27
N ASN A 408 -21.27 1.67 -3.34
CA ASN A 408 -22.39 0.99 -2.69
C ASN A 408 -22.02 0.45 -1.30
N PHE A 409 -20.76 0.60 -0.87
CA PHE A 409 -20.31 0.14 0.45
C PHE A 409 -21.08 0.79 1.61
N GLN A 410 -21.56 2.02 1.42
CA GLN A 410 -22.36 2.72 2.41
C GLN A 410 -23.78 2.13 2.54
N GLU A 411 -24.40 1.71 1.43
CA GLU A 411 -25.70 1.04 1.43
C GLU A 411 -25.65 -0.33 2.12
N CYS A 412 -24.58 -1.11 1.92
CA CYS A 412 -24.42 -2.43 2.56
C CYS A 412 -24.27 -2.40 4.10
N TRP A 413 -24.04 -1.24 4.71
CA TRP A 413 -24.01 -1.08 6.17
C TRP A 413 -25.28 -0.44 6.72
N ASP A 414 -25.91 0.46 5.97
CA ASP A 414 -27.25 0.99 6.29
C ASP A 414 -28.32 -0.12 6.28
N GLU A 415 -28.08 -1.22 5.56
CA GLU A 415 -28.90 -2.45 5.58
C GLU A 415 -28.67 -3.38 6.79
N GLY A 416 -27.87 -2.96 7.78
CA GLY A 416 -27.86 -3.58 9.10
C GLY A 416 -26.86 -4.73 9.26
N ILE A 417 -25.63 -4.39 9.62
CA ILE A 417 -24.80 -5.25 10.47
C ILE A 417 -24.27 -4.41 11.63
N VAL A 418 -25.14 -4.11 12.59
CA VAL A 418 -24.87 -4.10 14.04
C VAL A 418 -26.08 -4.70 14.74
#